data_AF-A0A3M0X857-F1
#
_entry.id   AF-A0A3M0X857-F1
#
_cell.length_a   1.000
_cell.length_b   1.000
_cell.length_c   1.000
_cell.angle_alpha   90.00
_cell.angle_beta   90.00
_cell.angle_gamma   90.00
#
_symmetry.space_group_name_H-M   'P 1'
#
loop_
_entity.id
_entity.type
_entity.pdbx_description
1 polymer ?
#
loop_
_entity_poly.entity_id
_entity_poly.type
_entity_poly.pdbx_seq_one_letter_code
_entity_poly.pdbx_strand_id
1 'polypeptide(L)'
;MPEQISGSVERITFYNPENGYSVIRLKPDNRGMLPFKYASGRDALITVVGNLPELNPGEWVKLTGKWTAHSQYGRQFTAEQCEQSVPATVEGIKRYLGSGLIRGVGPVMAERIVNKFGLDTLEIIDQQPERLKDVLGIGKKRVHQITKAWAEQRAIKDVMLFLQSHGVSTSLAVKIYKQYGDDALSVVQNTPYKMVQDIHGIGFKTADKIAQALGLAPDDPGRIEAGIAYTLNRMAEDGHVYMPQETLEPEAAEILGVPTEKIT
;
A
#
# COMPACT_ATOMS: atom_id res chain seq x y z
N MET A 1 -22.46 20.43 17.07
CA MET A 1 -21.77 19.19 17.47
C MET A 1 -20.76 18.84 16.39
N PRO A 2 -19.56 18.33 16.72
CA PRO A 2 -18.63 17.85 15.71
C PRO A 2 -19.26 16.66 14.96
N GLU A 3 -19.20 16.71 13.63
CA GLU A 3 -19.63 15.62 12.75
C GLU A 3 -18.43 14.72 12.44
N GLN A 4 -18.70 13.45 12.10
CA GLN A 4 -17.68 12.47 11.73
C GLN A 4 -17.91 12.01 10.30
N ILE A 5 -16.88 12.09 9.46
CA ILE A 5 -16.89 11.52 8.12
C ILE A 5 -15.76 10.51 7.97
N SER A 6 -15.93 9.54 7.07
CA SER A 6 -14.89 8.56 6.80
C SER A 6 -14.87 8.14 5.33
N GLY A 7 -13.70 7.75 4.84
CA GLY A 7 -13.51 7.40 3.45
C GLY A 7 -12.05 7.32 3.02
N SER A 8 -11.82 6.98 1.76
CA SER A 8 -10.48 6.92 1.17
C SER A 8 -10.07 8.25 0.54
N VAL A 9 -8.82 8.67 0.73
CA VAL A 9 -8.22 9.83 0.07
C VAL A 9 -8.11 9.53 -1.42
N GLU A 10 -8.89 10.20 -2.25
CA GLU A 10 -8.81 10.06 -3.71
C GLU A 10 -7.55 10.77 -4.24
N ARG A 11 -7.30 11.99 -3.75
CA ARG A 11 -6.12 12.78 -4.08
C ARG A 11 -5.88 13.88 -3.06
N ILE A 12 -4.62 14.30 -2.98
CA ILE A 12 -4.19 15.47 -2.22
C ILE A 12 -4.07 16.62 -3.21
N THR A 13 -4.85 17.67 -2.99
CA THR A 13 -4.85 18.86 -3.85
C THR A 13 -3.76 19.84 -3.42
N PHE A 14 -3.48 19.88 -2.12
CA PHE A 14 -2.44 20.72 -1.53
C PHE A 14 -2.00 20.14 -0.19
N TYR A 15 -0.71 20.24 0.11
CA TYR A 15 -0.11 19.91 1.41
C TYR A 15 0.98 20.92 1.71
N ASN A 16 0.94 21.50 2.92
CA ASN A 16 2.01 22.33 3.45
C ASN A 16 2.79 21.54 4.53
N PRO A 17 4.06 21.17 4.27
CA PRO A 17 4.86 20.39 5.22
C PRO A 17 5.25 21.18 6.49
N GLU A 18 5.24 22.51 6.47
CA GLU A 18 5.65 23.33 7.63
C GLU A 18 4.61 23.36 8.75
N ASN A 19 3.32 23.25 8.41
CA ASN A 19 2.23 23.38 9.38
C ASN A 19 1.15 22.27 9.27
N GLY A 20 1.31 21.32 8.35
CA GLY A 20 0.40 20.20 8.13
C GLY A 20 -0.90 20.58 7.43
N TYR A 21 -1.06 21.83 6.95
CA TYR A 21 -2.28 22.25 6.30
C TYR A 21 -2.49 21.49 4.98
N SER A 22 -3.60 20.79 4.90
CA SER A 22 -3.90 19.87 3.81
C SER A 22 -5.26 20.19 3.19
N VAL A 23 -5.32 20.09 1.86
CA VAL A 23 -6.57 20.09 1.09
C VAL A 23 -6.66 18.76 0.36
N ILE A 24 -7.59 17.90 0.79
CA ILE A 24 -7.74 16.56 0.22
C ILE A 24 -9.13 16.38 -0.38
N ARG A 25 -9.22 15.50 -1.37
CA ARG A 25 -10.48 15.00 -1.92
C ARG A 25 -10.72 13.62 -1.35
N LEU A 26 -11.76 13.49 -0.54
CA LEU A 26 -12.14 12.26 0.13
C LEU A 26 -13.28 11.59 -0.66
N LYS A 27 -13.12 10.31 -0.97
CA LYS A 27 -14.19 9.46 -1.46
C LYS A 27 -14.88 8.80 -0.26
N PRO A 28 -16.14 9.13 0.04
CA PRO A 28 -16.82 8.61 1.22
C PRO A 28 -17.01 7.08 1.13
N ASP A 29 -16.84 6.40 2.27
CA ASP A 29 -17.15 4.98 2.40
C ASP A 29 -18.60 4.78 2.88
N ASN A 30 -19.37 3.93 2.19
CA ASN A 30 -20.80 3.73 2.46
C ASN A 30 -21.08 2.69 3.56
N ARG A 31 -20.06 2.22 4.30
CA ARG A 31 -20.18 1.08 5.24
C ARG A 31 -20.58 1.41 6.68
N GLY A 32 -20.79 2.69 7.01
CA GLY A 32 -21.37 3.06 8.30
C GLY A 32 -20.58 4.14 9.03
N MET A 33 -20.87 5.40 8.72
CA MET A 33 -21.18 6.46 9.68
C MET A 33 -21.68 7.68 8.89
N LEU A 34 -22.92 8.05 9.20
CA LEU A 34 -23.78 9.11 8.64
C LEU A 34 -24.39 8.87 7.24
N PRO A 35 -25.74 8.99 7.13
CA PRO A 35 -26.44 8.89 5.86
C PRO A 35 -26.15 10.11 4.97
N PHE A 36 -26.11 9.82 3.66
CA PHE A 36 -26.26 10.74 2.54
C PHE A 36 -27.24 11.89 2.87
N LYS A 37 -26.70 13.09 3.12
CA LYS A 37 -27.47 14.35 3.00
C LYS A 37 -26.77 15.40 2.13
N TYR A 38 -25.50 15.20 1.76
CA TYR A 38 -24.64 16.30 1.31
C TYR A 38 -23.74 16.03 0.08
N ALA A 39 -23.83 14.84 -0.53
CA ALA A 39 -23.12 14.49 -1.75
C ALA A 39 -24.06 13.66 -2.62
N SER A 40 -24.48 14.16 -3.79
CA SER A 40 -25.38 13.43 -4.70
C SER A 40 -24.59 12.89 -5.88
N GLY A 41 -24.66 11.57 -6.13
CA GLY A 41 -24.05 10.90 -7.28
C GLY A 41 -23.06 9.79 -6.90
N ARG A 42 -22.79 8.86 -7.82
CA ARG A 42 -21.87 7.72 -7.64
C ARG A 42 -20.38 8.10 -7.53
N ASP A 43 -20.03 9.37 -7.80
CA ASP A 43 -18.67 9.91 -7.83
C ASP A 43 -18.47 11.19 -6.96
N ALA A 44 -19.33 11.41 -5.97
CA ALA A 44 -19.31 12.65 -5.19
C ALA A 44 -18.17 12.67 -4.15
N LEU A 45 -17.03 13.25 -4.53
CA LEU A 45 -15.88 13.50 -3.65
C LEU A 45 -16.14 14.70 -2.72
N ILE A 46 -15.74 14.56 -1.45
CA ILE A 46 -15.82 15.59 -0.42
C ILE A 46 -14.49 16.36 -0.37
N THR A 47 -14.54 17.70 -0.35
CA THR A 47 -13.35 18.50 -0.03
C THR A 47 -13.16 18.56 1.47
N VAL A 48 -11.99 18.14 1.96
CA VAL A 48 -11.60 18.24 3.37
C VAL A 48 -10.42 19.20 3.48
N VAL A 49 -10.47 20.07 4.49
CA VAL A 49 -9.40 21.02 4.82
C VAL A 49 -9.06 20.94 6.30
N GLY A 50 -7.81 21.14 6.66
CA GLY A 50 -7.37 21.18 8.06
C GLY A 50 -5.89 20.86 8.21
N ASN A 51 -5.40 20.93 9.46
CA ASN A 51 -4.05 20.48 9.78
C ASN A 51 -4.10 18.97 9.96
N LEU A 52 -3.67 18.24 8.93
CA LEU A 52 -3.70 16.80 8.87
C LEU A 52 -2.26 16.26 8.92
N PRO A 53 -2.05 15.04 9.45
CA PRO A 53 -0.81 14.32 9.23
C PRO A 53 -0.56 14.11 7.73
N GLU A 54 0.67 13.75 7.35
CA GLU A 54 0.97 13.39 5.97
C GLU A 54 0.12 12.17 5.55
N LEU A 55 -0.72 12.36 4.54
CA LEU A 55 -1.63 11.33 4.02
C LEU A 55 -1.16 10.88 2.64
N ASN A 56 -1.57 9.68 2.22
CA ASN A 56 -1.34 9.17 0.88
C ASN A 56 -2.65 8.96 0.10
N PRO A 57 -2.70 9.20 -1.23
CA PRO A 57 -3.82 8.75 -2.04
C PRO A 57 -4.07 7.24 -1.86
N GLY A 58 -5.32 6.86 -1.62
CA GLY A 58 -5.77 5.51 -1.29
C GLY A 58 -5.86 5.20 0.20
N GLU A 59 -5.31 6.05 1.06
CA GLU A 59 -5.39 5.90 2.52
C GLU A 59 -6.80 6.21 3.02
N TRP A 60 -7.27 5.51 4.04
CA TRP A 60 -8.60 5.71 4.61
C TRP A 60 -8.45 6.44 5.91
N VAL A 61 -9.28 7.45 6.09
CA VAL A 61 -9.22 8.33 7.24
C VAL A 61 -10.61 8.48 7.83
N LYS A 62 -10.66 8.56 9.15
CA LYS A 62 -11.84 9.00 9.89
C LYS A 62 -11.56 10.40 10.43
N LEU A 63 -12.42 11.33 10.07
CA LEU A 63 -12.24 12.75 10.32
C LEU A 63 -13.38 13.25 11.18
N THR A 64 -13.04 13.93 12.27
CA THR A 64 -14.01 14.61 13.13
C THR A 64 -13.86 16.11 12.95
N GLY A 65 -14.96 16.82 12.73
CA GLY A 65 -14.90 18.22 12.35
C GLY A 65 -16.25 18.86 12.09
N LYS A 66 -16.27 19.91 11.27
CA LYS A 66 -17.49 20.69 10.98
C LYS A 66 -17.58 21.02 9.50
N TRP A 67 -18.79 21.05 8.96
CA TRP A 67 -19.02 21.60 7.62
C TRP A 67 -18.92 23.11 7.64
N THR A 68 -18.12 23.63 6.72
CA THR A 68 -17.96 25.06 6.48
C THR A 68 -18.27 25.36 5.02
N ALA A 69 -18.68 26.59 4.74
CA ALA A 69 -18.91 27.06 3.37
C ALA A 69 -17.91 28.18 3.09
N HIS A 70 -17.00 27.94 2.14
CA HIS A 70 -16.06 28.95 1.68
C HIS A 70 -16.70 29.76 0.55
N SER A 71 -16.57 31.08 0.58
CA SER A 71 -17.19 32.01 -0.37
C SER A 71 -16.80 31.76 -1.83
N GLN A 72 -15.56 31.30 -2.07
CA GLN A 72 -15.05 31.00 -3.43
C GLN A 72 -15.05 29.51 -3.81
N TYR A 73 -14.93 28.59 -2.85
CA TYR A 73 -14.66 27.17 -3.12
C TYR A 73 -15.84 26.26 -2.73
N GLY A 74 -16.94 26.85 -2.28
CA GLY A 74 -18.13 26.12 -1.87
C GLY A 74 -17.91 25.36 -0.58
N ARG A 75 -18.65 24.25 -0.44
CA ARG A 75 -18.75 23.51 0.82
C ARG A 75 -17.52 22.63 1.05
N GLN A 76 -16.98 22.71 2.27
CA GLN A 76 -15.80 21.97 2.70
C GLN A 76 -16.06 21.37 4.08
N PHE A 77 -15.37 20.29 4.39
CA PHE A 77 -15.33 19.74 5.73
C PHE A 77 -14.03 20.18 6.40
N THR A 78 -14.13 20.98 7.45
CA THR A 78 -12.99 21.40 8.25
C THR A 78 -12.71 20.33 9.31
N ALA A 79 -11.66 19.56 9.11
CA ALA A 79 -11.24 18.50 10.01
C ALA A 79 -10.48 19.10 11.21
N GLU A 80 -10.96 18.80 12.42
CA GLU A 80 -10.31 19.18 13.69
C GLU A 80 -9.50 18.01 14.26
N GLN A 81 -9.91 16.77 13.96
CA GLN A 81 -9.18 15.55 14.32
C GLN A 81 -9.17 14.59 13.13
N CYS A 82 -8.03 13.93 12.96
CA CYS A 82 -7.81 12.88 11.97
C CYS A 82 -7.37 11.62 12.69
N GLU A 83 -8.25 10.63 12.71
CA GLU A 83 -7.91 9.25 13.04
C GLU A 83 -7.51 8.57 11.73
N GLN A 84 -6.20 8.40 11.54
CA GLN A 84 -5.71 7.44 10.56
C GLN A 84 -6.08 6.05 11.09
N SER A 85 -7.04 5.39 10.46
CA SER A 85 -7.19 3.96 10.66
C SER A 85 -6.74 3.29 9.38
N VAL A 86 -5.75 2.42 9.48
CA VAL A 86 -5.16 1.70 8.36
C VAL A 86 -6.26 0.92 7.62
N PRO A 87 -6.75 1.33 6.43
CA PRO A 87 -7.53 0.42 5.59
C PRO A 87 -6.62 -0.56 4.84
N ALA A 88 -5.29 -0.47 5.03
CA ALA A 88 -4.33 -1.33 4.33
C ALA A 88 -4.61 -2.81 4.59
N THR A 89 -5.26 -3.13 5.71
CA THR A 89 -5.69 -4.49 6.04
C THR A 89 -6.95 -4.90 5.30
N VAL A 90 -8.06 -4.14 5.25
CA VAL A 90 -9.28 -4.57 4.51
C VAL A 90 -9.03 -4.64 3.00
N GLU A 91 -8.46 -3.58 2.42
CA GLU A 91 -8.13 -3.58 0.99
C GLU A 91 -7.01 -4.58 0.68
N GLY A 92 -6.05 -4.75 1.59
CA GLY A 92 -4.98 -5.73 1.45
C GLY A 92 -5.49 -7.17 1.48
N ILE A 93 -6.39 -7.49 2.42
CA ILE A 93 -7.12 -8.76 2.50
C ILE A 93 -7.90 -8.99 1.20
N LYS A 94 -8.62 -7.99 0.70
CA LYS A 94 -9.37 -8.08 -0.56
C LYS A 94 -8.43 -8.38 -1.75
N ARG A 95 -7.32 -7.66 -1.87
CA ARG A 95 -6.35 -7.85 -2.95
C ARG A 95 -5.63 -9.20 -2.84
N TYR A 96 -5.26 -9.61 -1.63
CA TYR A 96 -4.64 -10.92 -1.37
C TYR A 96 -5.58 -12.06 -1.78
N LEU A 97 -6.82 -12.05 -1.28
CA LEU A 97 -7.82 -13.05 -1.65
C LEU A 97 -8.13 -13.04 -3.15
N GLY A 98 -8.16 -11.85 -3.77
CA GLY A 98 -8.43 -11.68 -5.20
C GLY A 98 -7.22 -11.88 -6.12
N SER A 99 -6.02 -12.14 -5.58
CA SER A 99 -4.76 -12.24 -6.35
C SER A 99 -4.67 -13.48 -7.24
N GLY A 100 -5.59 -14.43 -7.07
CA GLY A 100 -5.57 -15.73 -7.74
C GLY A 100 -4.75 -16.81 -7.01
N LEU A 101 -4.12 -16.48 -5.86
CA LEU A 101 -3.48 -17.48 -5.00
C LEU A 101 -4.48 -18.43 -4.36
N ILE A 102 -5.61 -17.91 -3.89
CA ILE A 102 -6.68 -18.73 -3.32
C ILE A 102 -7.60 -19.20 -4.45
N ARG A 103 -7.42 -20.44 -4.90
CA ARG A 103 -8.29 -21.01 -5.94
C ARG A 103 -9.76 -20.95 -5.52
N GLY A 104 -10.59 -20.46 -6.43
CA GLY A 104 -12.02 -20.28 -6.19
C GLY A 104 -12.40 -18.90 -5.63
N VAL A 105 -11.42 -18.02 -5.36
CA VAL A 105 -11.64 -16.62 -4.97
C VAL A 105 -11.04 -15.70 -6.03
N GLY A 106 -11.90 -15.14 -6.88
CA GLY A 106 -11.53 -14.04 -7.78
C GLY A 106 -11.82 -12.68 -7.15
N PRO A 107 -11.45 -11.55 -7.81
CA PRO A 107 -11.60 -10.20 -7.26
C PRO A 107 -13.01 -9.87 -6.75
N VAL A 108 -14.04 -10.25 -7.52
CA VAL A 108 -15.45 -10.03 -7.15
C VAL A 108 -15.86 -10.86 -5.92
N MET A 109 -15.35 -12.08 -5.81
CA MET A 109 -15.65 -12.93 -4.65
C MET A 109 -14.90 -12.45 -3.40
N ALA A 110 -13.63 -12.07 -3.57
CA ALA A 110 -12.84 -11.46 -2.51
C ALA A 110 -13.53 -10.22 -1.95
N GLU A 111 -14.02 -9.33 -2.82
CA GLU A 111 -14.81 -8.18 -2.41
C GLU A 111 -16.03 -8.58 -1.57
N ARG A 112 -16.82 -9.56 -2.01
CA ARG A 112 -18.00 -10.00 -1.25
C ARG A 112 -17.65 -10.59 0.11
N ILE A 113 -16.60 -11.40 0.19
CA ILE A 113 -16.13 -11.99 1.45
C ILE A 113 -15.71 -10.88 2.41
N VAL A 114 -14.86 -9.97 1.93
CA VAL A 114 -14.33 -8.87 2.74
C VAL A 114 -15.40 -7.86 3.12
N ASN A 115 -16.41 -7.63 2.28
CA ASN A 115 -17.55 -6.78 2.62
C ASN A 115 -18.40 -7.36 3.75
N LYS A 116 -18.43 -8.70 3.87
CA LYS A 116 -19.19 -9.40 4.91
C LYS A 116 -18.43 -9.47 6.24
N PHE A 117 -17.12 -9.71 6.18
CA PHE A 117 -16.31 -10.06 7.36
C PHE A 117 -15.25 -9.02 7.73
N GLY A 118 -14.97 -8.05 6.88
CA GLY A 118 -13.99 -6.99 7.15
C GLY A 118 -12.60 -7.55 7.48
N LEU A 119 -12.02 -7.06 8.56
CA LEU A 119 -10.71 -7.48 9.07
C LEU A 119 -10.67 -8.93 9.52
N ASP A 120 -11.80 -9.44 10.01
CA ASP A 120 -11.92 -10.81 10.52
C ASP A 120 -11.92 -11.84 9.39
N THR A 121 -11.92 -11.42 8.13
CA THR A 121 -12.00 -12.29 6.96
C THR A 121 -10.99 -13.44 7.02
N LEU A 122 -9.72 -13.14 7.30
CA LEU A 122 -8.67 -14.16 7.28
C LEU A 122 -8.80 -15.12 8.47
N GLU A 123 -9.19 -14.60 9.65
CA GLU A 123 -9.44 -15.42 10.83
C GLU A 123 -10.64 -16.34 10.62
N ILE A 124 -11.70 -15.85 9.97
CA ILE A 124 -12.88 -16.65 9.64
C ILE A 124 -12.53 -17.76 8.66
N ILE A 125 -11.70 -17.50 7.65
CA ILE A 125 -11.26 -18.56 6.72
C ILE A 125 -10.42 -19.61 7.47
N ASP A 126 -9.60 -19.18 8.43
CA ASP A 126 -8.67 -20.06 9.17
C ASP A 126 -9.36 -20.91 10.25
N GLN A 127 -10.23 -20.29 11.05
CA GLN A 127 -10.84 -20.92 12.23
C GLN A 127 -12.29 -21.35 12.02
N GLN A 128 -13.05 -20.64 11.19
CA GLN A 128 -14.51 -20.82 11.03
C GLN A 128 -14.93 -20.83 9.54
N PRO A 129 -14.29 -21.63 8.66
CA PRO A 129 -14.51 -21.54 7.21
C PRO A 129 -15.96 -21.79 6.80
N GLU A 130 -16.73 -22.51 7.61
CA GLU A 130 -18.16 -22.76 7.39
C GLU A 130 -19.00 -21.46 7.30
N ARG A 131 -18.57 -20.39 7.98
CA ARG A 131 -19.22 -19.07 7.91
C ARG A 131 -19.13 -18.43 6.54
N LEU A 132 -18.20 -18.85 5.68
CA LEU A 132 -18.14 -18.36 4.30
C LEU A 132 -19.45 -18.61 3.52
N LYS A 133 -20.31 -19.56 3.97
CA LYS A 133 -21.65 -19.78 3.41
C LYS A 133 -22.59 -18.57 3.57
N ASP A 134 -22.31 -17.68 4.52
CA ASP A 134 -23.08 -16.45 4.73
C ASP A 134 -22.82 -15.40 3.62
N VAL A 135 -21.87 -15.67 2.72
CA VAL A 135 -21.53 -14.82 1.57
C VAL A 135 -22.25 -15.31 0.32
N LEU A 136 -22.95 -14.40 -0.35
CA LEU A 136 -23.69 -14.70 -1.58
C LEU A 136 -22.79 -15.29 -2.68
N GLY A 137 -23.12 -16.52 -3.09
CA GLY A 137 -22.39 -17.24 -4.13
C GLY A 137 -21.32 -18.22 -3.60
N ILE A 138 -21.24 -18.44 -2.28
CA ILE A 138 -20.40 -19.47 -1.68
C ILE A 138 -21.26 -20.61 -1.15
N GLY A 139 -21.25 -21.74 -1.87
CA GLY A 139 -21.87 -23.00 -1.41
C GLY A 139 -20.85 -23.96 -0.80
N LYS A 140 -21.32 -25.09 -0.24
CA LYS A 140 -20.49 -26.14 0.41
C LYS A 140 -19.23 -26.51 -0.38
N LYS A 141 -19.36 -26.74 -1.70
CA LYS A 141 -18.24 -27.10 -2.58
C LYS A 141 -17.16 -26.01 -2.63
N ARG A 142 -17.57 -24.73 -2.66
CA ARG A 142 -16.65 -23.60 -2.72
C ARG A 142 -15.98 -23.34 -1.38
N VAL A 143 -16.71 -23.50 -0.26
CA VAL A 143 -16.09 -23.49 1.08
C VAL A 143 -14.95 -24.49 1.14
N HIS A 144 -15.20 -25.75 0.79
CA HIS A 144 -14.18 -26.79 0.81
C HIS A 144 -12.96 -26.45 -0.06
N GLN A 145 -13.18 -25.90 -1.27
CA GLN A 145 -12.10 -25.45 -2.15
C GLN A 145 -11.26 -24.32 -1.53
N ILE A 146 -11.93 -23.30 -0.95
CA ILE A 146 -11.27 -22.16 -0.31
C ILE A 146 -10.48 -22.65 0.89
N THR A 147 -11.04 -23.49 1.77
CA THR A 147 -10.35 -24.03 2.95
C THR A 147 -9.12 -24.83 2.56
N LYS A 148 -9.21 -25.67 1.53
CA LYS A 148 -8.05 -26.45 1.06
C LYS A 148 -6.95 -25.53 0.51
N ALA A 149 -7.31 -24.60 -0.38
CA ALA A 149 -6.35 -23.65 -0.93
C ALA A 149 -5.75 -22.73 0.15
N TRP A 150 -6.53 -22.37 1.16
CA TRP A 150 -6.07 -21.58 2.30
C TRP A 150 -5.05 -22.33 3.15
N ALA A 151 -5.30 -23.60 3.46
CA ALA A 151 -4.37 -24.43 4.22
C ALA A 151 -3.02 -24.59 3.49
N GLU A 152 -3.05 -24.75 2.16
CA GLU A 152 -1.85 -24.82 1.32
C GLU A 152 -1.07 -23.49 1.23
N GLN A 153 -1.69 -22.37 1.63
CA GLN A 153 -1.14 -21.02 1.49
C GLN A 153 -1.00 -20.29 2.83
N ARG A 154 -1.16 -21.00 3.96
CA ARG A 154 -1.19 -20.39 5.30
C ARG A 154 0.13 -19.70 5.65
N ALA A 155 1.27 -20.28 5.28
CA ALA A 155 2.60 -19.69 5.47
C ALA A 155 2.80 -18.36 4.70
N ILE A 156 2.09 -18.20 3.57
CA ILE A 156 2.21 -17.02 2.69
C ILE A 156 1.48 -15.82 3.27
N LYS A 157 0.42 -16.05 4.06
CA LYS A 157 -0.46 -15.01 4.57
C LYS A 157 0.34 -13.92 5.30
N ASP A 158 1.19 -14.31 6.25
CA ASP A 158 1.87 -13.36 7.12
C ASP A 158 2.91 -12.55 6.35
N VAL A 159 3.65 -13.20 5.44
CA VAL A 159 4.56 -12.52 4.50
C VAL A 159 3.79 -11.51 3.63
N MET A 160 2.64 -11.90 3.09
CA MET A 160 1.83 -11.02 2.24
C MET A 160 1.29 -9.80 2.96
N LEU A 161 0.75 -10.00 4.16
CA LEU A 161 0.24 -8.91 4.98
C LEU A 161 1.37 -7.97 5.40
N PHE A 162 2.52 -8.52 5.78
CA PHE A 162 3.71 -7.75 6.11
C PHE A 162 4.18 -6.90 4.93
N LEU A 163 4.33 -7.49 3.75
CA LEU A 163 4.76 -6.74 2.56
C LEU A 163 3.75 -5.62 2.22
N GLN A 164 2.46 -5.91 2.30
CA GLN A 164 1.44 -4.90 2.02
C GLN A 164 1.35 -3.80 3.08
N SER A 165 1.57 -4.12 4.36
CA SER A 165 1.62 -3.11 5.42
C SER A 165 2.78 -2.13 5.25
N HIS A 166 3.85 -2.55 4.56
CA HIS A 166 4.99 -1.72 4.20
C HIS A 166 4.88 -1.16 2.76
N GLY A 167 3.68 -1.11 2.19
CA GLY A 167 3.41 -0.44 0.92
C GLY A 167 3.79 -1.24 -0.34
N VAL A 168 4.16 -2.52 -0.20
CA VAL A 168 4.44 -3.40 -1.35
C VAL A 168 3.13 -3.82 -2.01
N SER A 169 3.03 -3.66 -3.33
CA SER A 169 1.83 -4.06 -4.06
C SER A 169 1.64 -5.58 -4.03
N THR A 170 0.40 -6.04 -4.08
CA THR A 170 0.08 -7.48 -4.03
C THR A 170 0.74 -8.26 -5.18
N SER A 171 0.79 -7.70 -6.38
CA SER A 171 1.45 -8.34 -7.52
C SER A 171 2.96 -8.52 -7.29
N LEU A 172 3.59 -7.54 -6.66
CA LEU A 172 5.00 -7.58 -6.32
C LEU A 172 5.28 -8.56 -5.18
N ALA A 173 4.45 -8.57 -4.14
CA ALA A 173 4.53 -9.51 -3.05
C ALA A 173 4.36 -10.97 -3.53
N VAL A 174 3.48 -11.23 -4.51
CA VAL A 174 3.37 -12.55 -5.17
C VAL A 174 4.67 -12.94 -5.86
N LYS A 175 5.33 -12.02 -6.56
CA LYS A 175 6.61 -12.31 -7.23
C LYS A 175 7.71 -12.63 -6.22
N ILE A 176 7.84 -11.81 -5.18
CA ILE A 176 8.83 -12.00 -4.11
C ILE A 176 8.64 -13.36 -3.46
N TYR A 177 7.40 -13.71 -3.09
CA TYR A 177 7.13 -15.01 -2.50
C TYR A 177 7.38 -16.16 -3.48
N LYS A 178 7.00 -16.04 -4.75
CA LYS A 178 7.27 -17.09 -5.74
C LYS A 178 8.77 -17.36 -5.93
N GLN A 179 9.60 -16.33 -5.75
CA GLN A 179 11.05 -16.45 -5.88
C GLN A 179 11.70 -17.07 -4.64
N TYR A 180 11.31 -16.63 -3.44
CA TYR A 180 12.02 -16.97 -2.20
C TYR A 180 11.26 -17.89 -1.26
N GLY A 181 9.97 -18.14 -1.49
CA GLY A 181 9.14 -18.93 -0.61
C GLY A 181 9.12 -18.39 0.82
N ASP A 182 9.37 -19.26 1.79
CA ASP A 182 9.39 -18.93 3.21
C ASP A 182 10.52 -17.94 3.59
N ASP A 183 11.59 -17.86 2.78
CA ASP A 183 12.70 -16.92 3.00
C ASP A 183 12.38 -15.49 2.54
N ALA A 184 11.22 -15.26 1.89
CA ALA A 184 10.83 -13.97 1.34
C ALA A 184 10.92 -12.83 2.37
N LEU A 185 10.47 -13.07 3.61
CA LEU A 185 10.51 -12.06 4.66
C LEU A 185 11.97 -11.73 5.05
N SER A 186 12.81 -12.75 5.23
CA SER A 186 14.22 -12.60 5.59
C SER A 186 14.98 -11.83 4.51
N VAL A 187 14.78 -12.18 3.23
CA VAL A 187 15.42 -11.49 2.11
C VAL A 187 15.01 -10.04 2.05
N VAL A 188 13.72 -9.75 2.24
CA VAL A 188 13.18 -8.39 2.17
C VAL A 188 13.68 -7.52 3.34
N GLN A 189 13.90 -8.10 4.52
CA GLN A 189 14.40 -7.37 5.70
C GLN A 189 15.92 -7.20 5.70
N ASN A 190 16.66 -8.24 5.33
CA ASN A 190 18.11 -8.29 5.53
C ASN A 190 18.91 -7.98 4.26
N THR A 191 18.39 -8.32 3.07
CA THR A 191 19.10 -8.17 1.80
C THR A 191 18.15 -7.71 0.67
N PRO A 192 17.48 -6.55 0.82
CA PRO A 192 16.39 -6.17 -0.08
C PRO A 192 16.82 -5.95 -1.54
N TYR A 193 18.05 -5.50 -1.77
CA TYR A 193 18.54 -5.25 -3.13
C TYR A 193 18.83 -6.51 -3.95
N LYS A 194 18.90 -7.68 -3.30
CA LYS A 194 18.96 -8.97 -3.99
C LYS A 194 17.77 -9.18 -4.93
N MET A 195 16.61 -8.61 -4.57
CA MET A 195 15.40 -8.65 -5.41
C MET A 195 15.59 -8.03 -6.79
N VAL A 196 16.54 -7.08 -6.95
CA VAL A 196 16.84 -6.44 -8.23
C VAL A 196 17.44 -7.43 -9.22
N GLN A 197 18.25 -8.36 -8.72
CA GLN A 197 18.92 -9.37 -9.53
C GLN A 197 18.03 -10.60 -9.75
N ASP A 198 17.33 -11.04 -8.69
CA ASP A 198 16.64 -12.32 -8.69
C ASP A 198 15.24 -12.26 -9.31
N ILE A 199 14.61 -11.09 -9.40
CA ILE A 199 13.20 -10.97 -9.79
C ILE A 199 13.00 -10.03 -10.98
N HIS A 200 12.62 -10.62 -12.12
CA HIS A 200 12.30 -9.86 -13.32
C HIS A 200 11.15 -8.86 -13.10
N GLY A 201 11.44 -7.59 -13.40
CA GLY A 201 10.53 -6.46 -13.22
C GLY A 201 10.55 -5.82 -11.83
N ILE A 202 11.53 -6.15 -10.99
CA ILE A 202 11.89 -5.35 -9.80
C ILE A 202 13.18 -4.61 -10.12
N GLY A 203 13.10 -3.31 -10.39
CA GLY A 203 14.28 -2.45 -10.52
C GLY A 203 14.73 -1.86 -9.19
N PHE A 204 15.91 -1.25 -9.18
CA PHE A 204 16.48 -0.58 -8.01
C PHE A 204 15.49 0.34 -7.30
N LYS A 205 14.83 1.26 -8.02
CA LYS A 205 13.86 2.20 -7.42
C LYS A 205 12.73 1.51 -6.66
N THR A 206 12.26 0.37 -7.17
CA THR A 206 11.21 -0.42 -6.51
C THR A 206 11.76 -1.12 -5.27
N ALA A 207 12.94 -1.74 -5.36
CA ALA A 207 13.59 -2.37 -4.22
C ALA A 207 13.95 -1.36 -3.14
N ASP A 208 14.45 -0.18 -3.52
CA ASP A 208 14.79 0.92 -2.62
C ASP A 208 13.57 1.44 -1.88
N LYS A 209 12.44 1.64 -2.58
CA LYS A 209 11.18 2.01 -1.94
C LYS A 209 10.73 0.99 -0.90
N ILE A 210 10.91 -0.31 -1.18
CA ILE A 210 10.57 -1.38 -0.23
C ILE A 210 11.52 -1.35 0.98
N ALA A 211 12.83 -1.29 0.72
CA ALA A 211 13.86 -1.26 1.75
C ALA A 211 13.69 -0.08 2.70
N GLN A 212 13.46 1.11 2.16
CA GLN A 212 13.21 2.33 2.93
C GLN A 212 11.91 2.22 3.75
N ALA A 213 10.83 1.67 3.18
CA ALA A 213 9.58 1.45 3.91
C ALA A 213 9.74 0.48 5.09
N LEU A 214 10.75 -0.40 5.05
CA LEU A 214 11.11 -1.33 6.12
C LEU A 214 12.11 -0.75 7.13
N GLY A 215 12.51 0.51 6.96
CA GLY A 215 13.41 1.22 7.87
C GLY A 215 14.89 0.99 7.59
N LEU A 216 15.27 0.54 6.39
CA LEU A 216 16.69 0.46 6.03
C LEU A 216 17.32 1.86 6.03
N ALA A 217 18.49 2.00 6.65
CA ALA A 217 19.20 3.27 6.73
C ALA A 217 19.52 3.82 5.32
N PRO A 218 19.40 5.13 5.08
CA PRO A 218 19.77 5.74 3.80
C PRO A 218 21.23 5.51 3.40
N ASP A 219 22.13 5.36 4.37
CA ASP A 219 23.56 5.11 4.16
C ASP A 219 23.96 3.63 4.36
N ASP A 220 22.99 2.71 4.25
CA ASP A 220 23.27 1.27 4.27
C ASP A 220 24.24 0.89 3.14
N PRO A 221 25.32 0.13 3.43
CA PRO A 221 26.29 -0.27 2.40
C PRO A 221 25.68 -1.04 1.23
N GLY A 222 24.69 -1.91 1.50
CA GLY A 222 24.01 -2.67 0.46
C GLY A 222 23.15 -1.79 -0.44
N ARG A 223 22.58 -0.71 0.11
CA ARG A 223 21.90 0.34 -0.65
C ARG A 223 22.85 1.10 -1.57
N ILE A 224 24.01 1.51 -1.04
CA ILE A 224 25.01 2.25 -1.80
C ILE A 224 25.53 1.41 -2.96
N GLU A 225 25.91 0.15 -2.71
CA GLU A 225 26.36 -0.79 -3.75
C GLU A 225 25.31 -0.96 -4.86
N ALA A 226 24.05 -1.20 -4.47
CA ALA A 226 22.96 -1.36 -5.42
C ALA A 226 22.65 -0.07 -6.20
N GLY A 227 22.81 1.09 -5.58
CA GLY A 227 22.66 2.40 -6.22
C GLY A 227 23.74 2.66 -7.25
N ILE A 228 25.00 2.35 -6.94
CA ILE A 228 26.12 2.46 -7.88
C ILE A 228 25.89 1.54 -9.08
N ALA A 229 25.54 0.26 -8.83
CA ALA A 229 25.24 -0.69 -9.89
C ALA A 229 24.06 -0.23 -10.77
N TYR A 230 23.04 0.40 -10.16
CA TYR A 230 21.93 0.99 -10.90
C TYR A 230 22.37 2.16 -11.80
N THR A 231 23.21 3.07 -11.30
CA THR A 231 23.74 4.19 -12.08
C THR A 231 24.55 3.71 -13.27
N LEU A 232 25.44 2.73 -13.07
CA LEU A 232 26.22 2.12 -14.14
C LEU A 232 25.35 1.45 -15.20
N ASN A 233 24.34 0.67 -14.78
CA ASN A 233 23.41 0.03 -15.71
C ASN A 233 22.62 1.06 -16.53
N ARG A 234 22.19 2.17 -15.91
CA ARG A 234 21.51 3.26 -16.62
C ARG A 234 22.41 3.87 -17.70
N MET A 235 23.68 4.14 -17.39
CA MET A 235 24.63 4.65 -18.37
C MET A 235 24.91 3.64 -19.50
N ALA A 236 24.93 2.35 -19.17
CA ALA A 236 25.06 1.30 -20.17
C ALA A 236 23.87 1.25 -21.14
N GLU A 237 22.64 1.52 -20.66
CA GLU A 237 21.46 1.67 -21.52
C GLU A 237 21.58 2.85 -22.49
N ASP A 238 22.30 3.91 -22.12
CA ASP A 238 22.64 5.06 -22.98
C ASP A 238 23.83 4.78 -23.93
N GLY A 239 24.37 3.55 -23.93
CA GLY A 239 25.44 3.11 -24.82
C GLY A 239 26.85 3.32 -24.29
N HIS A 240 27.01 3.77 -23.03
CA HIS A 240 28.30 3.90 -22.40
C HIS A 240 28.85 2.53 -21.96
N VAL A 241 30.14 2.28 -22.20
CA VAL A 241 30.83 1.05 -21.74
C VAL A 241 31.77 1.30 -20.57
N TYR A 242 31.94 2.57 -20.19
CA TYR A 242 32.73 3.00 -19.05
C TYR A 242 32.16 4.31 -18.50
N MET A 243 32.37 4.57 -17.21
CA MET A 243 32.06 5.84 -16.57
C MET A 243 33.19 6.19 -15.58
N PRO A 244 33.82 7.38 -15.70
CA PRO A 244 34.81 7.83 -14.72
C PRO A 244 34.22 7.95 -13.31
N GLN A 245 34.98 7.59 -12.29
CA GLN A 245 34.56 7.65 -10.89
C GLN A 245 34.11 9.06 -10.48
N GLU A 246 34.86 10.09 -10.91
CA GLU A 246 34.56 11.51 -10.65
C GLU A 246 33.19 11.96 -11.20
N THR A 247 32.64 11.24 -12.18
CA THR A 247 31.30 11.48 -12.75
C THR A 247 30.25 10.54 -12.15
N LEU A 248 30.65 9.31 -11.81
CA LEU A 248 29.78 8.30 -11.22
C LEU A 248 29.33 8.67 -9.81
N GLU A 249 30.24 9.12 -8.95
CA GLU A 249 29.94 9.39 -7.55
C GLU A 249 28.88 10.48 -7.37
N PRO A 250 28.95 11.64 -8.06
CA PRO A 250 27.91 12.66 -7.96
C PRO A 250 26.54 12.19 -8.46
N GLU A 251 26.50 11.44 -9.56
CA GLU A 251 25.23 10.91 -10.08
C GLU A 251 24.61 9.87 -9.15
N ALA A 252 25.42 8.96 -8.60
CA ALA A 252 24.95 7.99 -7.62
C ALA A 252 24.49 8.69 -6.33
N ALA A 253 25.19 9.75 -5.89
CA ALA A 253 24.83 10.56 -4.72
C ALA A 253 23.48 11.23 -4.89
N GLU A 254 23.23 11.79 -6.08
CA GLU A 254 21.94 12.40 -6.42
C GLU A 254 20.81 11.36 -6.41
N ILE A 255 21.02 10.18 -7.02
CA ILE A 255 20.02 9.11 -7.05
C ILE A 255 19.73 8.57 -5.65
N LEU A 256 20.76 8.41 -4.83
CA LEU A 256 20.67 7.86 -3.47
C LEU A 256 20.22 8.90 -2.44
N GLY A 257 20.37 10.20 -2.71
CA GLY A 257 20.12 11.26 -1.74
C GLY A 257 21.08 11.23 -0.55
N VAL A 258 22.33 10.80 -0.77
CA VAL A 258 23.38 10.74 0.26
C VAL A 258 24.58 11.62 -0.13
N PRO A 259 25.39 12.08 0.83
CA PRO A 259 26.62 12.82 0.53
C PRO A 259 27.58 11.97 -0.31
N THR A 260 28.30 12.60 -1.26
CA THR A 260 29.23 11.92 -2.17
C THR A 260 30.34 11.17 -1.42
N GLU A 261 30.72 11.63 -0.23
CA GLU A 261 31.73 11.01 0.63
C GLU A 261 31.31 9.63 1.16
N LYS A 262 30.03 9.25 1.02
CA LYS A 262 29.51 7.93 1.37
C LYS A 262 29.59 6.93 0.20
N ILE A 263 29.91 7.39 -1.00
CA ILE A 263 29.90 6.57 -2.24
C ILE A 263 31.32 6.09 -2.62
N THR A 264 32.32 6.51 -1.86
CA THR A 264 33.75 6.29 -2.11
C THR A 264 34.24 4.91 -1.65
#